data_AF-A0A7S4EW96-F1
#
_entry.id   AF-A0A7S4EW96-F1
#
_cell.length_a   1.000
_cell.length_b   1.000
_cell.length_c   1.000
_cell.angle_alpha   90.00
_cell.angle_beta   90.00
_cell.angle_gamma   90.00
#
_symmetry.space_group_name_H-M   'P 1'
#
loop_
_entity.id
_entity.type
_entity.pdbx_description
1 polymer ?
#
loop_
_entity_poly.entity_id
_entity_poly.type
_entity_poly.pdbx_seq_one_letter_code
_entity_poly.pdbx_strand_id
1 'polypeptide(L)'
;PRTMAKLEEADKRWIVKEREDGKNCNGWHWTETDLTGWSEDNLKEKLDGIVVREDARGYVKIVGLDKMTGDVTVQSRKQKKFPLYELELLINWKAELWGDDGKAKLEANGKVKIPDLSEETYDDLEMTVTCDDETNEKRPLKEAVRLEGIPKARAFFDHFDLFVSKQ
;
A
#
# COMPACT_ATOMS: atom_id res chain seq x y z
N PRO A 1 27.52 56.06 -18.81
CA PRO A 1 28.58 55.19 -18.23
C PRO A 1 28.01 54.28 -17.12
N ARG A 2 27.91 52.97 -17.39
CA ARG A 2 27.44 51.98 -16.41
C ARG A 2 28.50 51.81 -15.32
N THR A 3 28.15 52.17 -14.09
CA THR A 3 28.97 51.95 -12.90
C THR A 3 29.16 50.44 -12.71
N MET A 4 30.39 49.95 -12.82
CA MET A 4 30.69 48.55 -12.51
C MET A 4 30.72 48.33 -11.00
N ALA A 5 30.25 47.16 -10.57
CA ALA A 5 30.30 46.74 -9.17
C ALA A 5 31.75 46.67 -8.68
N LYS A 6 32.05 47.27 -7.53
CA LYS A 6 33.36 47.21 -6.89
C LYS A 6 33.51 45.89 -6.14
N LEU A 7 34.67 45.25 -6.27
CA LEU A 7 34.98 43.90 -5.77
C LEU A 7 34.77 43.73 -4.25
N GLU A 8 34.78 44.81 -3.47
CA GLU A 8 34.70 44.80 -2.00
C GLU A 8 33.37 45.31 -1.43
N GLU A 9 32.45 45.80 -2.28
CA GLU A 9 31.09 46.16 -1.86
C GLU A 9 30.17 44.98 -2.11
N ALA A 10 30.09 44.07 -1.13
CA ALA A 10 29.04 43.05 -1.11
C ALA A 10 27.67 43.74 -1.09
N ASP A 11 26.93 43.63 -2.19
CA ASP A 11 25.59 44.22 -2.36
C ASP A 11 24.69 43.71 -1.22
N LYS A 12 24.04 44.62 -0.49
CA LYS A 12 23.19 44.29 0.68
C LYS A 12 22.00 43.38 0.34
N ARG A 13 21.69 43.21 -0.95
CA ARG A 13 20.71 42.23 -1.46
C ARG A 13 21.24 40.80 -1.47
N TRP A 14 22.56 40.63 -1.47
CA TRP A 14 23.23 39.34 -1.49
C TRP A 14 23.59 38.92 -0.05
N ILE A 15 22.59 38.41 0.66
CA ILE A 15 22.82 37.73 1.93
C ILE A 15 23.25 36.28 1.59
N VAL A 16 24.55 36.06 1.40
CA VAL A 16 25.12 34.70 1.48
C VAL A 16 25.48 34.45 2.95
N LYS A 17 24.46 34.43 3.81
CA LYS A 17 24.55 33.76 5.11
C LYS A 17 23.90 32.41 4.94
N GLU A 18 24.61 31.34 5.30
CA GLU A 18 23.96 30.07 5.60
C GLU A 18 22.89 30.35 6.67
N ARG A 19 21.64 29.99 6.36
CA ARG A 19 20.56 30.10 7.33
C ARG A 19 20.73 28.97 8.34
N GLU A 20 20.78 29.32 9.62
CA GLU A 20 20.78 28.33 10.73
C GLU A 20 19.57 27.39 10.69
N ASP A 21 18.46 27.81 10.06
CA ASP A 21 17.22 27.02 9.97
C ASP A 21 17.29 25.78 9.06
N GLY A 22 18.31 25.63 8.18
CA GLY A 22 18.46 24.45 7.31
C GLY A 22 17.23 24.09 6.44
N LYS A 23 16.27 25.00 6.33
CA LYS A 23 14.93 24.70 5.81
C LYS A 23 14.98 24.57 4.30
N ASN A 24 14.53 23.43 3.76
CA ASN A 24 14.44 23.15 2.33
C ASN A 24 13.41 24.08 1.67
N CYS A 25 13.81 25.32 1.40
CA CYS A 25 12.97 26.34 0.80
C CYS A 25 12.60 25.88 -0.63
N ASN A 26 11.30 25.78 -0.90
CA ASN A 26 10.73 25.39 -2.20
C ASN A 26 11.08 23.96 -2.69
N GLY A 27 11.57 23.05 -1.82
CA GLY A 27 11.81 21.64 -2.19
C GLY A 27 12.93 21.45 -3.22
N TRP A 28 13.95 22.32 -3.22
CA TRP A 28 15.06 22.28 -4.17
C TRP A 28 16.13 21.25 -3.81
N HIS A 29 16.26 20.92 -2.52
CA HIS A 29 17.12 19.86 -2.06
C HIS A 29 16.37 18.53 -2.09
N TRP A 30 17.09 17.48 -2.47
CA TRP A 30 16.59 16.10 -2.42
C TRP A 30 16.23 15.75 -0.98
N THR A 31 15.01 15.25 -0.78
CA THR A 31 14.60 14.66 0.49
C THR A 31 13.95 13.34 0.20
N GLU A 32 14.28 12.35 1.03
CA GLU A 32 13.75 11.00 0.99
C GLU A 32 13.03 10.75 2.31
N THR A 33 11.80 10.26 2.22
CA THR A 33 10.98 9.94 3.39
C THR A 33 10.61 8.47 3.33
N ASP A 34 10.98 7.73 4.36
CA ASP A 34 10.53 6.36 4.56
C ASP A 34 9.09 6.36 5.06
N LEU A 35 8.21 5.70 4.31
CA LEU A 35 6.79 5.54 4.58
C LEU A 35 6.41 4.06 4.72
N THR A 36 7.38 3.18 4.94
CA THR A 36 7.15 1.74 5.10
C THR A 36 6.19 1.48 6.26
N GLY A 37 6.47 2.03 7.44
CA GLY A 37 5.59 1.86 8.61
C GLY A 37 4.19 2.42 8.39
N TRP A 38 4.08 3.60 7.79
CA TRP A 38 2.79 4.21 7.46
C TRP A 38 1.98 3.36 6.48
N SER A 39 2.66 2.83 5.47
CA SER A 39 2.05 1.96 4.45
C SER A 39 1.53 0.67 5.04
N GLU A 40 2.28 0.06 5.97
CA GLU A 40 1.85 -1.15 6.67
C GLU A 40 0.55 -0.92 7.46
N ASP A 41 0.51 0.17 8.24
CA ASP A 41 -0.67 0.52 9.05
C ASP A 41 -1.87 0.86 8.17
N ASN A 42 -1.66 1.63 7.10
CA ASN A 42 -2.73 1.97 6.15
C ASN A 42 -3.27 0.71 5.45
N LEU A 43 -2.41 -0.22 5.03
CA LEU A 43 -2.85 -1.47 4.41
C LEU A 43 -3.58 -2.38 5.41
N LYS A 44 -3.15 -2.45 6.67
CA LYS A 44 -3.88 -3.16 7.73
C LYS A 44 -5.29 -2.62 7.89
N GLU A 45 -5.45 -1.29 7.96
CA GLU A 45 -6.76 -0.65 8.10
C GLU A 45 -7.66 -0.89 6.87
N LYS A 46 -7.12 -0.76 5.66
CA LYS A 46 -7.91 -0.86 4.42
C LYS A 46 -8.33 -2.28 4.07
N LEU A 47 -7.49 -3.26 4.37
CA LEU A 47 -7.75 -4.66 4.04
C LEU A 47 -8.55 -5.40 5.12
N ASP A 48 -8.68 -4.83 6.32
CA ASP A 48 -9.44 -5.43 7.41
C ASP A 48 -10.93 -5.53 7.05
N GLY A 49 -11.50 -6.72 7.27
CA GLY A 49 -12.92 -6.95 7.19
C GLY A 49 -13.58 -6.84 5.81
N ILE A 50 -12.84 -6.85 4.69
CA ILE A 50 -13.46 -6.79 3.35
C ILE A 50 -14.36 -8.00 3.14
N VAL A 51 -15.66 -7.75 3.01
CA VAL A 51 -16.67 -8.79 2.74
C VAL A 51 -16.59 -9.18 1.26
N VAL A 52 -16.22 -10.44 1.00
CA VAL A 52 -16.23 -11.02 -0.34
C VAL A 52 -17.65 -11.45 -0.67
N ARG A 53 -18.24 -12.30 0.17
CA ARG A 53 -19.60 -12.80 0.09
C ARG A 53 -20.19 -12.90 1.49
N GLU A 54 -21.45 -12.57 1.65
CA GLU A 54 -22.19 -12.77 2.90
C GLU A 54 -23.66 -13.04 2.57
N ASP A 55 -24.18 -14.13 3.11
CA ASP A 55 -25.58 -14.52 2.96
C ASP A 55 -26.09 -15.22 4.23
N ALA A 56 -27.36 -15.64 4.23
CA ALA A 56 -27.98 -16.31 5.38
C ALA A 56 -27.33 -17.67 5.74
N ARG A 57 -26.48 -18.21 4.87
CA ARG A 57 -25.79 -19.50 5.00
C ARG A 57 -24.29 -19.34 5.23
N GLY A 58 -23.77 -18.12 5.40
CA GLY A 58 -22.38 -17.92 5.78
C GLY A 58 -21.73 -16.67 5.19
N TYR A 59 -20.42 -16.58 5.37
CA TYR A 59 -19.61 -15.47 4.87
C TYR A 59 -18.25 -15.94 4.34
N VAL A 60 -17.68 -15.10 3.48
CA VAL A 60 -16.31 -15.12 3.01
C VAL A 60 -15.79 -13.70 3.15
N LYS A 61 -14.69 -13.51 3.89
CA LYS A 61 -14.09 -12.19 4.10
C LYS A 61 -12.58 -12.23 4.10
N ILE A 62 -11.99 -11.14 3.67
CA ILE A 62 -10.59 -10.84 3.93
C ILE A 62 -10.49 -10.34 5.37
N VAL A 63 -9.51 -10.86 6.11
CA VAL A 63 -9.28 -10.55 7.52
C VAL A 63 -8.35 -9.36 7.68
N GLY A 64 -7.46 -9.15 6.71
CA GLY A 64 -6.47 -8.09 6.76
C GLY A 64 -5.07 -8.60 6.44
N LEU A 65 -4.12 -7.69 6.53
CA LEU A 65 -2.71 -7.92 6.23
C LEU A 65 -2.06 -8.80 7.32
N ASP A 66 -1.48 -9.92 6.89
CA ASP A 66 -0.70 -10.83 7.74
C ASP A 66 0.75 -10.36 7.85
N LYS A 67 1.35 -10.07 6.69
CA LYS A 67 2.76 -9.67 6.58
C LYS A 67 2.95 -8.76 5.38
N MET A 68 3.79 -7.75 5.56
CA MET A 68 4.36 -6.93 4.50
C MET A 68 5.88 -7.05 4.57
N THR A 69 6.52 -7.29 3.43
CA THR A 69 7.99 -7.32 3.31
C THR A 69 8.38 -6.37 2.18
N GLY A 70 9.45 -5.61 2.37
CA GLY A 70 9.89 -4.60 1.41
C GLY A 70 9.85 -3.20 2.02
N ASP A 71 9.97 -2.19 1.17
CA ASP A 71 10.05 -0.79 1.59
C ASP A 71 9.19 0.12 0.71
N VAL A 72 8.82 1.26 1.30
CA VAL A 72 8.09 2.33 0.64
C VAL A 72 8.80 3.63 0.95
N THR A 73 9.39 4.25 -0.07
CA THR A 73 10.07 5.54 0.06
C THR A 73 9.45 6.56 -0.89
N VAL A 74 9.40 7.82 -0.45
CA VAL A 74 9.00 8.94 -1.30
C VAL A 74 10.16 9.90 -1.43
N GLN A 75 10.60 10.08 -2.67
CA GLN A 75 11.61 11.05 -3.03
C GLN A 75 10.92 12.34 -3.48
N SER A 76 11.32 13.47 -2.90
CA SER A 76 10.78 14.78 -3.24
C SER A 76 11.84 15.66 -3.87
N ARG A 77 11.54 16.23 -5.05
CA ARG A 77 12.41 17.19 -5.74
C ARG A 77 11.59 18.16 -6.58
N LYS A 78 11.88 19.46 -6.47
CA LYS A 78 11.18 20.54 -7.23
C LYS A 78 9.66 20.43 -7.11
N GLN A 79 9.16 20.15 -5.90
CA GLN A 79 7.74 19.94 -5.60
C GLN A 79 7.08 18.73 -6.31
N LYS A 80 7.87 17.88 -6.97
CA LYS A 80 7.42 16.57 -7.46
C LYS A 80 7.79 15.51 -6.43
N LYS A 81 6.86 14.57 -6.21
CA LYS A 81 7.06 13.38 -5.38
C LYS A 81 7.15 12.17 -6.29
N PHE A 82 8.06 11.28 -5.98
CA PHE A 82 8.32 10.03 -6.67
C PHE A 82 8.20 8.92 -5.64
N PRO A 83 7.06 8.22 -5.58
CA PRO A 83 6.95 7.04 -4.75
C PRO A 83 7.81 5.93 -5.37
N LEU A 84 8.52 5.21 -4.53
CA LEU A 84 9.28 4.02 -4.87
C LEU A 84 8.88 2.97 -3.85
N TYR A 85 8.36 1.84 -4.33
CA TYR A 85 7.93 0.76 -3.47
C TYR A 85 8.14 -0.57 -4.17
N GLU A 86 8.52 -1.56 -3.38
CA GLU A 86 8.64 -2.95 -3.79
C GLU A 86 8.15 -3.77 -2.61
N LEU A 87 6.95 -4.35 -2.73
CA LEU A 87 6.25 -4.97 -1.61
C LEU A 87 5.86 -6.41 -1.92
N GLU A 88 6.20 -7.33 -1.01
CA GLU A 88 5.61 -8.66 -0.93
C GLU A 88 4.54 -8.67 0.18
N LEU A 89 3.30 -9.01 -0.16
CA LEU A 89 2.17 -9.00 0.76
C LEU A 89 1.60 -10.40 0.98
N LEU A 90 1.31 -10.70 2.24
CA LEU A 90 0.50 -11.84 2.65
C LEU A 90 -0.75 -11.30 3.34
N ILE A 91 -1.92 -11.69 2.85
CA ILE A 91 -3.22 -11.22 3.31
C ILE A 91 -4.04 -12.43 3.75
N ASN A 92 -4.59 -12.41 4.96
CA ASN A 92 -5.40 -13.52 5.46
C ASN A 92 -6.85 -13.40 4.97
N TRP A 93 -7.48 -14.53 4.64
CA TRP A 93 -8.92 -14.62 4.39
C TRP A 93 -9.54 -15.75 5.21
N LYS A 94 -10.82 -15.60 5.56
CA LYS A 94 -11.61 -16.57 6.31
C LYS A 94 -13.00 -16.72 5.74
N ALA A 95 -13.53 -17.92 5.82
CA ALA A 95 -14.86 -18.25 5.37
C ALA A 95 -15.52 -19.24 6.32
N GLU A 96 -16.81 -19.08 6.50
CA GLU A 96 -17.64 -19.92 7.35
C GLU A 96 -18.98 -20.15 6.63
N LEU A 97 -19.40 -21.41 6.54
CA LEU A 97 -20.73 -21.78 6.07
C LEU A 97 -21.53 -22.38 7.22
N TRP A 98 -22.76 -21.90 7.38
CA TRP A 98 -23.70 -22.34 8.39
C TRP A 98 -24.63 -23.43 7.86
N GLY A 99 -24.90 -24.43 8.69
CA GLY A 99 -25.96 -25.42 8.44
C GLY A 99 -27.35 -24.88 8.79
N ASP A 100 -28.38 -25.69 8.55
CA ASP A 100 -29.78 -25.31 8.83
C ASP A 100 -30.04 -25.00 10.32
N ASP A 101 -29.19 -25.52 11.20
CA ASP A 101 -29.22 -25.28 12.66
C ASP A 101 -28.54 -23.96 13.07
N GLY A 102 -28.05 -23.16 12.12
CA GLY A 102 -27.33 -21.90 12.36
C GLY A 102 -25.91 -22.07 12.94
N LYS A 103 -25.39 -23.30 13.00
CA LYS A 103 -24.03 -23.60 13.44
C LYS A 103 -23.04 -23.66 12.28
N ALA A 104 -21.79 -23.29 12.52
CA ALA A 104 -20.68 -23.48 11.60
C ALA A 104 -20.59 -24.95 11.17
N LYS A 105 -20.89 -25.20 9.90
CA LYS A 105 -20.80 -26.53 9.27
C LYS A 105 -19.44 -26.70 8.60
N LEU A 106 -18.90 -25.63 8.03
CA LEU A 106 -17.61 -25.64 7.36
C LEU A 106 -16.88 -24.32 7.61
N GLU A 107 -15.62 -24.42 8.01
CA GLU A 107 -14.71 -23.28 8.17
C GLU A 107 -13.50 -23.45 7.26
N ALA A 108 -13.12 -22.38 6.57
CA ALA A 108 -11.94 -22.34 5.72
C ALA A 108 -11.14 -21.09 5.99
N ASN A 109 -9.82 -21.25 6.13
CA ASN A 109 -8.87 -20.16 6.24
C ASN A 109 -7.82 -20.31 5.15
N GLY A 110 -7.23 -19.19 4.77
CA GLY A 110 -6.14 -19.20 3.82
C GLY A 110 -5.54 -17.83 3.64
N LYS A 111 -4.71 -17.72 2.61
CA LYS A 111 -3.94 -16.50 2.33
C LYS A 111 -4.06 -16.08 0.88
N VAL A 112 -3.95 -14.79 0.63
CA VAL A 112 -3.70 -14.21 -0.68
C VAL A 112 -2.27 -13.70 -0.67
N LYS A 113 -1.47 -14.17 -1.62
CA LYS A 113 -0.07 -13.81 -1.78
C LYS A 113 0.08 -12.87 -2.96
N ILE A 114 0.79 -11.78 -2.74
CA ILE A 114 1.20 -10.83 -3.77
C ILE A 114 2.74 -10.82 -3.72
N PRO A 115 3.42 -11.48 -4.67
CA PRO A 115 4.86 -11.66 -4.62
C PRO A 115 5.62 -10.36 -4.87
N ASP A 116 5.07 -9.49 -5.72
CA ASP A 116 5.66 -8.22 -6.13
C ASP A 116 4.53 -7.23 -6.40
N LEU A 117 4.45 -6.21 -5.55
CA LEU A 117 3.68 -5.00 -5.76
C LEU A 117 4.67 -3.83 -5.89
N SER A 118 4.84 -3.33 -7.10
CA SER A 118 5.70 -2.20 -7.46
C SER A 118 5.07 -1.37 -8.58
N GLU A 119 5.69 -0.25 -8.96
CA GLU A 119 5.21 0.60 -10.07
C GLU A 119 5.18 -0.19 -11.40
N GLU A 120 6.09 -1.15 -11.58
CA GLU A 120 6.18 -1.96 -12.80
C GLU A 120 5.16 -3.10 -12.85
N THR A 121 4.85 -3.70 -11.70
CA THR A 121 3.94 -4.86 -11.61
C THR A 121 2.50 -4.47 -11.32
N TYR A 122 2.22 -3.20 -11.06
CA TYR A 122 0.91 -2.70 -10.68
C TYR A 122 -0.20 -3.01 -11.72
N ASP A 123 0.07 -2.85 -13.02
CA ASP A 123 -0.90 -3.12 -14.09
C ASP A 123 -1.19 -4.63 -14.27
N ASP A 124 -0.19 -5.47 -14.04
CA ASP A 124 -0.26 -6.93 -14.21
C ASP A 124 -0.08 -7.67 -12.88
N LEU A 125 -0.65 -7.11 -11.80
CA LEU A 125 -0.44 -7.58 -10.43
C LEU A 125 -0.86 -9.05 -10.26
N GLU A 126 0.11 -9.89 -9.90
CA GLU A 126 -0.13 -11.31 -9.62
C GLU A 126 -0.68 -11.49 -8.20
N MET A 127 -1.84 -12.12 -8.07
CA MET A 127 -2.44 -12.46 -6.77
C MET A 127 -2.79 -13.95 -6.72
N THR A 128 -2.13 -14.69 -5.83
CA THR A 128 -2.33 -16.14 -5.67
C THR A 128 -3.09 -16.44 -4.38
N VAL A 129 -4.23 -17.14 -4.49
CA VAL A 129 -5.05 -17.56 -3.33
C VAL A 129 -4.68 -18.98 -2.91
N THR A 130 -4.34 -19.16 -1.64
CA THR A 130 -4.12 -20.46 -1.00
C THR A 130 -5.15 -20.72 0.08
N CYS A 131 -5.43 -22.00 0.36
CA CYS A 131 -6.29 -22.46 1.45
C CYS A 131 -5.46 -23.41 2.31
N ASP A 132 -5.50 -23.27 3.64
CA ASP A 132 -4.61 -24.03 4.54
C ASP A 132 -4.96 -25.53 4.54
N ASP A 133 -6.24 -25.86 4.58
CA ASP A 133 -6.76 -27.23 4.52
C ASP A 133 -7.59 -27.44 3.25
N GLU A 134 -6.96 -27.65 2.09
CA GLU A 134 -7.68 -27.76 0.83
C GLU A 134 -8.47 -29.08 0.73
N THR A 135 -9.80 -29.01 0.94
CA THR A 135 -10.74 -30.11 0.72
C THR A 135 -11.73 -29.77 -0.39
N ASN A 136 -12.37 -30.78 -0.99
CA ASN A 136 -13.36 -30.57 -2.06
C ASN A 136 -14.50 -29.62 -1.65
N GLU A 137 -14.88 -29.60 -0.37
CA GLU A 137 -15.92 -28.72 0.16
C GLU A 137 -15.47 -27.26 0.33
N LYS A 138 -14.16 -27.02 0.52
CA LYS A 138 -13.58 -25.68 0.71
C LYS A 138 -13.11 -25.03 -0.60
N ARG A 139 -12.93 -25.82 -1.67
CA ARG A 139 -12.57 -25.30 -3.01
C ARG A 139 -13.50 -24.19 -3.52
N PRO A 140 -14.84 -24.30 -3.38
CA PRO A 140 -15.74 -23.20 -3.77
C PRO A 140 -15.50 -21.90 -3.00
N LEU A 141 -15.07 -21.96 -1.74
CA LEU A 141 -14.77 -20.77 -0.93
C LEU A 141 -13.48 -20.10 -1.42
N LYS A 142 -12.45 -20.90 -1.71
CA LYS A 142 -11.19 -20.42 -2.34
C LYS A 142 -11.46 -19.76 -3.69
N GLU A 143 -12.29 -20.39 -4.55
CA GLU A 143 -12.67 -19.82 -5.84
C GLU A 143 -13.49 -18.53 -5.69
N ALA A 144 -14.35 -18.41 -4.67
CA ALA A 144 -15.05 -17.17 -4.38
C ALA A 144 -14.08 -16.04 -4.02
N VAL A 145 -13.05 -16.31 -3.20
CA VAL A 145 -11.99 -15.32 -2.91
C VAL A 145 -11.23 -14.96 -4.18
N ARG A 146 -10.93 -15.94 -5.05
CA ARG A 146 -10.23 -15.67 -6.32
C ARG A 146 -11.04 -14.79 -7.27
N LEU A 147 -12.34 -15.05 -7.43
CA LEU A 147 -13.17 -14.36 -8.42
C LEU A 147 -13.72 -13.04 -7.91
N GLU A 148 -14.11 -12.95 -6.64
CA GLU A 148 -14.77 -11.78 -6.06
C GLU A 148 -13.87 -11.03 -5.06
N GLY A 149 -13.00 -11.75 -4.35
CA GLY A 149 -12.11 -11.18 -3.34
C GLY A 149 -10.90 -10.46 -3.95
N ILE A 150 -10.25 -11.05 -4.97
CA ILE A 150 -9.12 -10.44 -5.67
C ILE A 150 -9.49 -9.07 -6.26
N PRO A 151 -10.59 -8.90 -7.03
CA PRO A 151 -10.94 -7.59 -7.56
C PRO A 151 -11.18 -6.54 -6.48
N LYS A 152 -11.82 -6.94 -5.37
CA LYS A 152 -12.06 -6.05 -4.22
C LYS A 152 -10.76 -5.64 -3.54
N ALA A 153 -9.83 -6.57 -3.34
CA ALA A 153 -8.51 -6.27 -2.78
C ALA A 153 -7.69 -5.39 -3.72
N ARG A 154 -7.71 -5.68 -5.03
CA ARG A 154 -6.98 -4.94 -6.06
C ARG A 154 -7.35 -3.46 -6.11
N ALA A 155 -8.63 -3.14 -5.96
CA ALA A 155 -9.12 -1.76 -5.94
C ALA A 155 -8.44 -0.87 -4.87
N PHE A 156 -7.91 -1.45 -3.79
CA PHE A 156 -7.17 -0.69 -2.76
C PHE A 156 -5.73 -0.38 -3.17
N PHE A 157 -5.12 -1.27 -3.97
CA PHE A 157 -3.79 -1.04 -4.53
C PHE A 157 -3.84 -0.05 -5.69
N ASP A 158 -5.00 0.13 -6.34
CA ASP A 158 -5.15 1.02 -7.49
C ASP A 158 -4.85 2.50 -7.26
N HIS A 159 -4.78 2.89 -6.00
CA HIS A 159 -4.48 4.26 -5.59
C HIS A 159 -3.31 4.36 -4.62
N PHE A 160 -2.51 3.29 -4.48
CA PHE A 160 -1.44 3.22 -3.49
C PHE A 160 -0.42 4.35 -3.66
N ASP A 161 0.06 4.60 -4.88
CA ASP A 161 0.99 5.69 -5.23
C ASP A 161 0.45 7.06 -4.83
N LEU A 162 -0.85 7.25 -5.04
CA LEU A 162 -1.57 8.48 -4.78
C LEU A 162 -1.73 8.73 -3.27
N PHE A 163 -1.83 7.66 -2.48
CA PHE A 163 -1.89 7.75 -1.02
C PHE A 163 -0.51 8.01 -0.43
N VAL A 164 0.50 7.26 -0.88
CA VAL A 164 1.89 7.38 -0.44
C VAL A 164 2.44 8.77 -0.79
N SER A 165 2.16 9.28 -1.99
CA SER A 165 2.58 10.63 -2.40
C SER A 165 1.90 11.76 -1.63
N LYS A 166 0.82 11.52 -0.88
CA LYS A 166 0.16 12.57 -0.09
C LYS A 166 0.78 12.79 1.29
N GLN A 167 1.56 11.83 1.79
CA GLN A 167 2.36 11.99 3.01
C GLN A 167 3.61 12.82 2.70
#